data_AF-A0A7X3ZI86-F1
#
_entry.id   AF-A0A7X3ZI86-F1
#
_cell.length_a   1.000
_cell.length_b   1.000
_cell.length_c   1.000
_cell.angle_alpha   90.00
_cell.angle_beta   90.00
_cell.angle_gamma   90.00
#
_symmetry.space_group_name_H-M   'P 1'
#
loop_
_entity.id
_entity.type
_entity.pdbx_description
1 polymer ?
#
loop_
_entity_poly.entity_id
_entity_poly.type
_entity_poly.pdbx_seq_one_letter_code
_entity_poly.pdbx_strand_id
1 'polypeptide(L)' 'MKGTRPLTASEVAIVADTFDGTYAIRNRCLFMIGVSTGGRISEL' A
#
# COMPACT_ATOMS: atom_id res chain seq x y z
N MET A 1 -8.25 -11.20 3.28
CA MET A 1 -7.28 -12.20 3.79
C MET A 1 -7.77 -12.65 5.16
N LYS A 2 -8.08 -13.94 5.36
CA LYS A 2 -8.48 -14.43 6.70
C LYS A 2 -7.23 -14.47 7.58
N GLY A 3 -7.29 -13.86 8.76
CA GLY A 3 -6.20 -13.89 9.74
C GLY A 3 -5.17 -12.75 9.65
N THR A 4 -5.31 -11.82 8.71
CA THR A 4 -4.41 -10.65 8.62
C THR A 4 -5.00 -9.43 9.33
N ARG A 5 -4.20 -8.79 10.17
CA ARG A 5 -4.52 -7.50 10.80
C ARG A 5 -4.35 -6.35 9.78
N PRO A 6 -5.27 -5.36 9.74
CA PRO A 6 -5.04 -4.12 9.01
C PRO A 6 -3.80 -3.37 9.50
N LEU A 7 -3.07 -2.71 8.59
CA LEU A 7 -1.97 -1.83 8.96
C LEU A 7 -2.50 -0.63 9.77
N THR A 8 -1.74 -0.17 10.75
CA THR A 8 -2.00 1.12 11.41
C THR A 8 -1.58 2.27 10.50
N ALA A 9 -2.05 3.48 10.78
CA ALA A 9 -1.65 4.67 10.03
C ALA A 9 -0.13 4.91 10.07
N SER A 10 0.53 4.60 11.19
CA SER A 10 2.00 4.70 11.30
C SER A 10 2.72 3.67 10.44
N GLU A 11 2.23 2.43 10.38
CA GLU A 11 2.79 1.39 9.52
C GLU A 11 2.62 1.74 8.04
N VAL A 12 1.47 2.32 7.66
CA VAL A 12 1.24 2.80 6.29
C VAL A 12 2.23 3.89 5.90
N ALA A 13 2.48 4.86 6.80
CA ALA A 13 3.44 5.93 6.54
C ALA A 13 4.86 5.38 6.33
N ILE A 14 5.29 4.43 7.16
CA ILE A 14 6.60 3.79 7.03
C ILE A 14 6.72 3.12 5.66
N VAL A 15 5.73 2.29 5.27
CA VAL A 15 5.76 1.58 3.98
C VAL A 15 5.76 2.57 2.81
N ALA A 16 4.98 3.65 2.90
CA ALA A 16 4.90 4.68 1.87
C ALA A 16 6.25 5.38 1.59
N ASP A 17 7.16 5.41 2.57
CA ASP A 17 8.49 6.00 2.45
C ASP A 17 9.58 4.99 2.03
N THR A 18 9.26 3.69 1.98
CA THR A 18 10.22 2.65 1.56
C THR A 18 10.31 2.44 0.05
N PHE A 19 9.40 3.03 -0.74
CA PHE A 19 9.37 2.81 -2.18
C PHE A 19 10.52 3.54 -2.89
N ASP A 20 11.31 2.81 -3.67
CA ASP A 20 12.45 3.32 -4.43
C ASP A 20 12.50 2.81 -5.89
N GLY A 21 13.54 3.21 -6.62
CA GLY A 21 13.77 2.83 -8.02
C GLY A 21 12.87 3.53 -9.04
N THR A 22 12.96 3.07 -10.30
CA THR A 22 12.28 3.67 -11.47
C THR A 22 10.77 3.81 -11.31
N TYR A 23 10.15 2.92 -10.51
CA TYR A 23 8.70 2.87 -10.34
C TYR A 23 8.25 3.28 -8.93
N ALA A 24 9.11 3.92 -8.14
CA ALA A 24 8.83 4.31 -6.76
C ALA A 24 7.47 5.01 -6.60
N ILE A 25 7.23 6.05 -7.41
CA ILE A 25 6.01 6.86 -7.34
C ILE A 25 4.78 6.03 -7.69
N ARG A 26 4.84 5.24 -8.77
CA ARG A 26 3.73 4.37 -9.19
C ARG A 26 3.39 3.36 -8.09
N ASN A 27 4.40 2.69 -7.55
CA ASN A 27 4.21 1.65 -6.53
C ASN A 27 3.64 2.24 -5.24
N ARG A 28 4.14 3.41 -4.83
CA ARG A 28 3.59 4.18 -3.71
C ARG A 28 2.13 4.55 -3.92
N CYS A 29 1.76 5.07 -5.09
CA CYS A 29 0.39 5.41 -5.41
C CYS A 29 -0.54 4.18 -5.38
N LEU A 30 -0.10 3.06 -5.98
CA LEU A 30 -0.86 1.80 -5.99
C LEU A 30 -1.11 1.28 -4.56
N PHE A 31 -0.08 1.34 -3.71
CA PHE A 31 -0.19 0.99 -2.30
C PHE A 31 -1.21 1.89 -1.56
N MET A 32 -1.14 3.20 -1.75
CA MET A 32 -2.07 4.15 -1.12
C MET A 32 -3.52 3.93 -1.57
N ILE A 33 -3.76 3.64 -2.85
CA ILE A 33 -5.10 3.32 -3.36
C ILE A 33 -5.62 2.02 -2.72
N GLY A 34 -4.79 0.97 -2.67
CA GLY A 34 -5.18 -0.31 -2.06
C GLY A 34 -5.52 -0.19 -0.58
N VAL A 35 -4.72 0.56 0.19
CA VAL A 35 -4.97 0.81 1.62
C VAL A 35 -6.24 1.65 1.84
N SER A 36 -6.51 2.64 0.98
CA SER A 36 -7.64 3.55 1.15
C SER A 36 -8.99 2.94 0.72
N THR A 37 -8.97 2.03 -0.25
CA THR A 37 -10.18 1.42 -0.82
C THR A 37 -10.46 0.01 -0.31
N GLY A 38 -9.44 -0.69 0.20
CA GLY A 38 -9.52 -2.11 0.54
C GLY A 38 -9.60 -3.04 -0.68
N GLY A 39 -9.36 -2.51 -1.90
CA GLY A 39 -9.36 -3.26 -3.14
C GLY A 39 -8.20 -4.25 -3.26
N ARG A 40 -8.38 -5.30 -4.05
CA ARG A 40 -7.32 -6.28 -4.34
C ARG A 40 -6.36 -5.74 -5.39
N ILE A 41 -5.11 -6.19 -5.34
CA ILE A 41 -4.12 -5.86 -6.38
C ILE A 41 -4.60 -6.30 -7.77
N SER A 42 -5.37 -7.40 -7.88
CA SER A 42 -5.94 -7.85 -9.16
C SER A 42 -7.06 -6.96 -9.71
N GLU A 43 -7.60 -6.05 -8.90
CA GLU A 43 -8.67 -5.11 -9.27
C GLU A 43 -8.13 -3.71 -9.59
N LEU A 44 -6.83 -3.48 -9.35
CA LEU A 44 -6.11 -2.22 -9.59
C LEU A 44 -5.18 -2.36 -10.81
#